data_AF-A0A0F9MEM6-F1
#
_entry.id   AF-A0A0F9MEM6-F1
#
_cell.length_a   1.000
_cell.length_b   1.000
_cell.length_c   1.000
_cell.angle_alpha   90.00
_cell.angle_beta   90.00
_cell.angle_gamma   90.00
#
_symmetry.space_group_name_H-M   'P 1'
#
loop_
_entity.id
_entity.type
_entity.pdbx_description
1 polymer ?
#
loop_
_entity_poly.entity_id
_entity_poly.type
_entity_poly.pdbx_seq_one_letter_code
_entity_poly.pdbx_strand_id
1 'polypeptide(L)'
;MRKRSEDAVIREGDEAILEFFKSQPPQTSRGVLAHAGALIRADRLGEAQARLVLAWRTMPMDNTSQALFLADHGALLKPHHAARLDEMLWQRDHNDALRMFDLVSDADKALAQVRMALQKREGDVNAMIDELPAGEASDPGLQADRFEWRIRKGFQESAKELILSQSVSPTALGQPSAWSNRRRALARDEMRNGDPARAYEIASKHFLESGSDFADLEWLSGYLALRFLKKPKLALTHFQKHDDAVESPISQGRAGYWQGRALEAMGDADEAAKAYAQGAKFQSSFYGLLAAERGNVPFDLELAGEPPKQDWRTSPLSQAPLFQAGMLLQASGELDTAERFWTHLAGQLVADDASLLGQAAIDVGRPHLAVMIGKRVAQRGITIAAPYYPLHSAIKLDLNMSPEMVLAIARRESEFDPGV
;
A
#
# COMPACT_ATOMS: atom_id res chain seq x y z
N MET A 1 -7.45 -11.33 -14.29
CA MET A 1 -8.34 -11.59 -15.46
C MET A 1 -8.09 -10.59 -16.59
N ARG A 2 -8.15 -9.26 -16.37
CA ARG A 2 -7.98 -8.24 -17.42
C ARG A 2 -6.68 -8.33 -18.23
N LYS A 3 -5.51 -8.40 -17.59
CA LYS A 3 -4.22 -8.62 -18.28
C LYS A 3 -4.23 -9.83 -19.25
N ARG A 4 -4.94 -10.90 -18.88
CA ARG A 4 -5.02 -12.13 -19.68
C ARG A 4 -6.00 -12.04 -20.85
N SER A 5 -6.93 -11.09 -20.82
CA SER A 5 -7.90 -10.89 -21.91
C SER A 5 -7.39 -9.98 -23.02
N GLU A 6 -6.27 -9.27 -22.82
CA GLU A 6 -5.70 -8.36 -23.83
C GLU A 6 -5.44 -9.08 -25.16
N ASP A 7 -4.84 -10.26 -25.14
CA ASP A 7 -4.56 -11.04 -26.36
C ASP A 7 -5.83 -11.44 -27.14
N ALA A 8 -6.96 -11.63 -26.44
CA ALA A 8 -8.23 -11.92 -27.10
C ALA A 8 -8.79 -10.65 -27.75
N VAL A 9 -8.80 -9.53 -27.02
CA VAL A 9 -9.28 -8.23 -27.51
C VAL A 9 -8.51 -7.77 -28.74
N ILE A 10 -7.20 -7.98 -28.78
CA ILE A 10 -6.36 -7.61 -29.93
C ILE A 10 -6.82 -8.28 -31.24
N ARG A 11 -7.44 -9.47 -31.17
CA ARG A 11 -7.93 -10.19 -32.35
C ARG A 11 -9.28 -9.70 -32.85
N GLU A 12 -10.03 -8.96 -32.03
CA GLU A 12 -11.37 -8.45 -32.36
C GLU A 12 -11.32 -7.18 -33.23
N GLY A 13 -10.16 -6.52 -33.34
CA GLY A 13 -9.94 -5.36 -34.21
C GLY A 13 -9.97 -4.01 -33.48
N ASP A 14 -9.83 -2.93 -34.25
CA ASP A 14 -9.50 -1.58 -33.73
C ASP A 14 -10.57 -1.00 -32.81
N GLU A 15 -11.85 -1.16 -33.15
CA GLU A 15 -12.96 -0.64 -32.34
C GLU A 15 -12.98 -1.29 -30.95
N ALA A 16 -12.83 -2.62 -30.91
CA ALA A 16 -12.76 -3.38 -29.66
C ALA A 16 -11.53 -2.99 -28.82
N ILE A 17 -10.36 -2.79 -29.46
CA ILE A 17 -9.13 -2.34 -28.81
C ILE A 17 -9.33 -0.96 -28.18
N LEU A 18 -9.85 0.01 -28.94
CA LEU A 18 -10.05 1.38 -28.47
C LEU A 18 -11.05 1.44 -27.33
N GLU A 19 -12.16 0.71 -27.42
CA GLU A 19 -13.18 0.69 -26.35
C GLU A 19 -12.66 -0.02 -25.09
N PHE A 20 -11.98 -1.16 -25.24
CA PHE A 20 -11.45 -1.92 -24.10
C PHE A 20 -10.39 -1.13 -23.31
N PHE A 21 -9.55 -0.34 -23.99
CA PHE A 21 -8.48 0.44 -23.36
C PHE A 21 -8.87 1.88 -23.00
N LYS A 22 -10.11 2.30 -23.27
CA LYS A 22 -10.63 3.64 -22.94
C LYS A 22 -10.60 3.94 -21.43
N SER A 23 -10.98 2.95 -20.62
CA SER A 23 -11.08 3.08 -19.15
C SER A 23 -9.78 2.79 -18.43
N GLN A 24 -8.98 1.85 -18.94
CA GLN A 24 -7.70 1.47 -18.36
C GLN A 24 -6.70 1.19 -19.48
N PRO A 25 -5.47 1.73 -19.39
CA PRO A 25 -4.46 1.50 -20.41
C PRO A 25 -4.01 0.04 -20.46
N PRO A 26 -3.37 -0.39 -21.57
CA PRO A 26 -2.84 -1.73 -21.70
C PRO A 26 -1.80 -2.07 -20.61
N GLN A 27 -1.82 -3.33 -20.14
CA GLN A 27 -0.94 -3.87 -19.10
C GLN A 27 0.14 -4.80 -19.68
N THR A 28 0.16 -5.01 -21.00
CA THR A 28 1.15 -5.81 -21.73
C THR A 28 1.79 -5.00 -22.85
N SER A 29 3.04 -5.32 -23.20
CA SER A 29 3.77 -4.72 -24.32
C SER A 29 3.00 -4.87 -25.64
N ARG A 30 2.45 -6.05 -25.89
CA ARG A 30 1.62 -6.34 -27.07
C ARG A 30 0.32 -5.54 -27.08
N GLY A 31 -0.33 -5.40 -25.93
CA GLY A 31 -1.51 -4.54 -25.77
C GLY A 31 -1.20 -3.07 -26.07
N VAL A 32 -0.03 -2.57 -25.65
CA VAL A 32 0.41 -1.21 -25.98
C VAL A 32 0.61 -1.03 -27.48
N LEU A 33 1.31 -1.95 -28.16
CA LEU A 33 1.52 -1.88 -29.61
C LEU A 33 0.19 -1.91 -30.38
N ALA A 34 -0.70 -2.83 -30.01
CA ALA A 34 -2.02 -2.94 -30.65
C ALA A 34 -2.86 -1.68 -30.44
N HIS A 35 -2.88 -1.14 -29.21
CA HIS A 35 -3.60 0.08 -28.89
C HIS A 35 -3.00 1.31 -29.62
N ALA A 36 -1.68 1.45 -29.63
CA ALA A 36 -1.02 2.52 -30.38
C ALA A 36 -1.32 2.43 -31.88
N GLY A 37 -1.32 1.23 -32.46
CA GLY A 37 -1.70 1.01 -33.86
C GLY A 37 -3.15 1.42 -34.15
N ALA A 38 -4.09 1.03 -33.29
CA ALA A 38 -5.50 1.42 -33.42
C ALA A 38 -5.69 2.95 -33.28
N LEU A 39 -4.97 3.59 -32.35
CA LEU A 39 -4.97 5.05 -32.18
C LEU A 39 -4.44 5.78 -33.42
N ILE A 40 -3.37 5.28 -34.03
CA ILE A 40 -2.80 5.87 -35.26
C ILE A 40 -3.81 5.79 -36.41
N ARG A 41 -4.46 4.65 -36.60
CA ARG A 41 -5.49 4.48 -37.65
C ARG A 41 -6.76 5.30 -37.39
N ALA A 42 -6.96 5.73 -36.15
CA ALA A 42 -8.02 6.66 -35.76
C ALA A 42 -7.56 8.13 -35.69
N ASP A 43 -6.44 8.49 -36.36
CA ASP A 43 -5.87 9.84 -36.41
C ASP A 43 -5.50 10.45 -35.04
N ARG A 44 -5.23 9.62 -34.02
CA ARG A 44 -4.85 10.01 -32.66
C ARG A 44 -3.35 9.81 -32.38
N LEU A 45 -2.50 10.31 -33.29
CA LEU A 45 -1.05 10.07 -33.27
C LEU A 45 -0.36 10.48 -31.96
N GLY A 46 -0.66 11.67 -31.43
CA GLY A 46 0.00 12.15 -30.20
C GLY A 46 -0.28 11.25 -29.00
N GLU A 47 -1.49 10.72 -28.91
CA GLU A 47 -1.88 9.78 -27.85
C GLU A 47 -1.14 8.44 -28.01
N ALA A 48 -1.04 7.92 -29.24
CA ALA A 48 -0.29 6.70 -29.54
C ALA A 48 1.19 6.84 -29.14
N GLN A 49 1.83 7.94 -29.54
CA GLN A 49 3.24 8.21 -29.24
C GLN A 49 3.48 8.33 -27.74
N ALA A 50 2.61 9.03 -27.01
CA ALA A 50 2.72 9.15 -25.56
C ALA A 50 2.64 7.79 -24.86
N ARG A 51 1.73 6.91 -25.32
CA ARG A 51 1.60 5.54 -24.77
C ARG A 51 2.83 4.68 -25.07
N LEU A 52 3.35 4.75 -26.29
CA LEU A 52 4.56 4.03 -26.70
C LEU A 52 5.78 4.46 -25.88
N VAL A 53 6.01 5.77 -25.74
CA VAL A 53 7.12 6.32 -24.95
C VAL A 53 6.99 5.94 -23.47
N LEU A 54 5.80 6.04 -22.89
CA LEU A 54 5.58 5.66 -21.50
C LEU A 54 5.88 4.17 -21.26
N ALA A 55 5.32 3.28 -22.10
CA ALA A 55 5.56 1.85 -22.01
C ALA A 55 7.03 1.50 -22.24
N TRP A 56 7.67 2.12 -23.23
CA TRP A 56 9.10 1.95 -23.46
C TRP A 56 9.93 2.39 -22.26
N ARG A 57 9.58 3.47 -21.58
CA ARG A 57 10.37 3.91 -20.41
C ARG A 57 10.16 3.04 -19.19
N THR A 58 8.97 2.46 -19.00
CA THR A 58 8.57 1.92 -17.69
C THR A 58 8.20 0.44 -17.64
N MET A 59 7.92 -0.19 -18.79
CA MET A 59 7.42 -1.56 -18.82
C MET A 59 8.56 -2.55 -19.11
N PRO A 60 8.74 -3.59 -18.28
CA PRO A 60 9.56 -4.75 -18.63
C PRO A 60 9.04 -5.45 -19.89
N MET A 61 9.93 -5.81 -20.80
CA MET A 61 9.58 -6.40 -22.10
C MET A 61 10.52 -7.57 -22.40
N ASP A 62 9.96 -8.69 -22.84
CA ASP A 62 10.79 -9.75 -23.43
C ASP A 62 11.49 -9.28 -24.73
N ASN A 63 12.45 -10.08 -25.20
CA ASN A 63 13.25 -9.75 -26.37
C ASN A 63 12.39 -9.50 -27.62
N THR A 64 11.35 -10.31 -27.82
CA THR A 64 10.43 -10.19 -28.95
C THR A 64 9.66 -8.87 -28.91
N SER A 65 9.10 -8.51 -27.76
CA SER A 65 8.38 -7.26 -27.57
C SER A 65 9.28 -6.04 -27.78
N GLN A 66 10.48 -6.05 -27.21
CA GLN A 66 11.44 -4.95 -27.38
C GLN A 66 11.81 -4.75 -28.85
N ALA A 67 12.07 -5.85 -29.59
CA ALA A 67 12.37 -5.79 -31.01
C ALA A 67 11.21 -5.19 -31.82
N LEU A 68 9.95 -5.54 -31.51
CA LEU A 68 8.77 -4.96 -32.16
C LEU A 68 8.65 -3.45 -31.91
N PHE A 69 8.86 -2.99 -30.67
CA PHE A 69 8.87 -1.56 -30.36
C PHE A 69 9.92 -0.80 -31.17
N LEU A 70 11.13 -1.34 -31.29
CA LEU A 70 12.22 -0.70 -32.01
C LEU A 70 12.03 -0.72 -33.53
N ALA A 71 11.48 -1.81 -34.08
CA ALA A 71 11.24 -1.95 -35.51
C ALA A 71 10.29 -0.86 -36.02
N ASP A 72 9.18 -0.63 -35.31
CA ASP A 72 8.12 0.27 -35.78
C ASP A 72 8.27 1.70 -35.23
N HIS A 73 8.98 1.88 -34.12
CA HIS A 73 9.03 3.15 -33.40
C HIS A 73 10.43 3.60 -32.95
N GLY A 74 11.51 3.00 -33.48
CA GLY A 74 12.88 3.29 -33.05
C GLY A 74 13.27 4.78 -33.06
N ALA A 75 12.84 5.54 -34.06
CA ALA A 75 13.11 6.99 -34.12
C ALA A 75 12.44 7.77 -32.97
N LEU A 76 11.22 7.41 -32.61
CA LEU A 76 10.48 7.99 -31.48
C LEU A 76 11.13 7.62 -30.15
N LEU A 77 11.63 6.39 -30.03
CA LEU A 77 12.11 5.83 -28.76
C LEU A 77 13.58 6.16 -28.47
N LYS A 78 14.38 6.50 -29.49
CA LYS A 78 15.82 6.79 -29.36
C LYS A 78 16.17 7.78 -28.24
N PRO A 79 15.45 8.92 -28.04
CA PRO A 79 15.75 9.85 -26.95
C PRO A 79 15.45 9.30 -25.55
N HIS A 80 14.81 8.13 -25.45
CA HIS A 80 14.33 7.54 -24.20
C HIS A 80 15.09 6.27 -23.78
N HIS A 81 16.14 5.87 -24.52
CA HIS A 81 16.91 4.66 -24.20
C HIS A 81 17.57 4.72 -22.81
N ALA A 82 18.26 5.81 -22.47
CA ALA A 82 18.90 5.96 -21.16
C ALA A 82 17.87 5.93 -20.02
N ALA A 83 16.73 6.60 -20.20
CA ALA A 83 15.65 6.59 -19.22
C ALA A 83 15.02 5.19 -19.03
N ARG A 84 14.92 4.37 -20.10
CA ARG A 84 14.49 2.98 -19.98
C ARG A 84 15.52 2.17 -19.19
N LEU A 85 16.81 2.31 -19.52
CA LEU A 85 17.87 1.59 -18.80
C LEU A 85 17.85 1.91 -17.31
N ASP A 86 17.77 3.19 -16.93
CA ASP A 86 17.67 3.61 -15.53
C ASP A 86 16.48 2.98 -14.82
N GLU A 87 15.29 3.03 -15.43
CA GLU A 87 14.07 2.48 -14.85
C GLU A 87 14.13 0.95 -14.69
N MET A 88 14.73 0.22 -15.65
CA MET A 88 14.92 -1.23 -15.52
C MET A 88 15.85 -1.57 -14.34
N LEU A 89 16.87 -0.74 -14.08
CA LEU A 89 17.74 -0.89 -12.92
C LEU A 89 17.01 -0.59 -11.60
N TRP A 90 16.12 0.41 -11.56
CA TRP A 90 15.25 0.67 -10.40
C TRP A 90 14.33 -0.52 -10.08
N GLN A 91 13.75 -1.12 -11.12
CA GLN A 91 12.90 -2.31 -11.01
C GLN A 91 13.69 -3.61 -10.76
N ARG A 92 15.03 -3.56 -10.75
CA ARG A 92 15.93 -4.73 -10.64
C ARG A 92 15.79 -5.73 -11.80
N ASP A 93 15.30 -5.29 -12.96
CA ASP A 93 15.22 -6.13 -14.17
C ASP A 93 16.55 -6.07 -14.94
N HIS A 94 17.50 -6.89 -14.48
CA HIS A 94 18.83 -6.97 -15.07
C HIS A 94 18.82 -7.47 -16.51
N ASN A 95 17.83 -8.29 -16.89
CA ASN A 95 17.78 -8.86 -18.23
C ASN A 95 17.36 -7.79 -19.24
N ASP A 96 16.34 -7.00 -18.92
CA ASP A 96 15.95 -5.84 -19.74
C ASP A 96 17.05 -4.78 -19.77
N ALA A 97 17.69 -4.48 -18.63
CA ALA A 97 18.79 -3.53 -18.58
C ALA A 97 19.94 -3.93 -19.53
N LEU A 98 20.35 -5.20 -19.54
CA LEU A 98 21.38 -5.69 -20.46
C LEU A 98 20.99 -5.55 -21.93
N ARG A 99 19.71 -5.74 -22.27
CA ARG A 99 19.22 -5.55 -23.64
C ARG A 99 19.24 -4.10 -24.12
N MET A 100 19.45 -3.14 -23.21
CA MET A 100 19.59 -1.74 -23.58
C MET A 100 21.02 -1.36 -23.94
N PHE A 101 22.02 -2.21 -23.68
CA PHE A 101 23.42 -1.81 -23.81
C PHE A 101 23.74 -1.38 -25.24
N ASP A 102 23.30 -2.10 -26.27
CA ASP A 102 23.56 -1.71 -27.67
C ASP A 102 22.83 -0.43 -28.12
N LEU A 103 21.97 0.14 -27.27
CA LEU A 103 21.12 1.28 -27.56
C LEU A 103 21.50 2.56 -26.81
N VAL A 104 22.39 2.48 -25.82
CA VAL A 104 22.79 3.59 -24.94
C VAL A 104 24.26 3.95 -25.11
N SER A 105 24.69 5.07 -24.50
CA SER A 105 26.09 5.49 -24.52
C SER A 105 26.99 4.57 -23.68
N ASP A 106 28.30 4.62 -23.91
CA ASP A 106 29.24 3.83 -23.09
C ASP A 106 29.29 4.29 -21.62
N ALA A 107 28.99 5.56 -21.35
CA ALA A 107 28.84 6.06 -19.99
C ALA A 107 27.63 5.44 -19.28
N ASP A 108 26.47 5.38 -19.96
CA ASP A 108 25.26 4.73 -19.42
C ASP A 108 25.49 3.23 -19.17
N LYS A 109 26.20 2.54 -20.08
CA LYS A 109 26.59 1.13 -19.90
C LYS A 109 27.45 0.95 -18.66
N ALA A 110 28.48 1.77 -18.50
CA ALA A 110 29.39 1.70 -17.36
C ALA A 110 28.64 1.91 -16.05
N LEU A 111 27.81 2.95 -15.94
CA LEU A 111 26.96 3.20 -14.78
C LEU A 111 26.04 1.99 -14.48
N ALA A 112 25.38 1.45 -15.51
CA ALA A 112 24.50 0.30 -15.35
C ALA A 112 25.25 -0.95 -14.84
N GLN A 113 26.46 -1.21 -15.33
CA GLN A 113 27.28 -2.32 -14.86
C GLN A 113 27.64 -2.18 -13.37
N VAL A 114 28.04 -0.98 -12.93
CA VAL A 114 28.33 -0.69 -11.50
C VAL A 114 27.09 -0.88 -10.64
N ARG A 115 25.96 -0.32 -11.08
CA ARG A 115 24.69 -0.50 -10.39
C ARG A 115 24.35 -1.97 -10.27
N MET A 116 24.32 -2.72 -11.36
CA MET A 116 24.08 -4.18 -11.37
C MET A 116 25.00 -4.94 -10.43
N ALA A 117 26.30 -4.61 -10.38
CA ALA A 117 27.26 -5.21 -9.46
C ALA A 117 26.89 -4.95 -7.99
N LEU A 118 26.52 -3.72 -7.63
CA LEU A 118 25.98 -3.39 -6.30
C LEU A 118 24.70 -4.18 -5.99
N GLN A 119 23.76 -4.26 -6.96
CA GLN A 119 22.48 -4.96 -6.78
C GLN A 119 22.68 -6.45 -6.51
N LYS A 120 23.63 -7.08 -7.22
CA LYS A 120 24.00 -8.49 -7.06
C LYS A 120 24.95 -8.73 -5.89
N ARG A 121 25.63 -7.67 -5.41
CA ARG A 121 26.70 -7.69 -4.41
C ARG A 121 27.92 -8.49 -4.89
N GLU A 122 28.26 -8.31 -6.15
CA GLU A 122 29.36 -8.99 -6.87
C GLU A 122 30.47 -7.99 -7.21
N GLY A 123 31.71 -8.49 -7.33
CA GLY A 123 32.87 -7.69 -7.73
C GLY A 123 33.39 -6.71 -6.66
N ASP A 124 34.44 -5.97 -7.03
CA ASP A 124 34.96 -4.85 -6.24
C ASP A 124 34.22 -3.57 -6.62
N VAL A 125 33.07 -3.36 -5.98
CA VAL A 125 32.19 -2.22 -6.26
C VAL A 125 32.85 -0.86 -6.01
N ASN A 126 33.90 -0.78 -5.17
CA ASN A 126 34.58 0.49 -4.94
C ASN A 126 35.47 0.84 -6.12
N ALA A 127 36.30 -0.10 -6.58
CA ALA A 127 37.12 0.09 -7.78
C ALA A 127 36.25 0.44 -8.99
N MET A 128 35.13 -0.27 -9.18
CA MET A 128 34.22 0.02 -10.29
C MET A 128 33.57 1.42 -10.20
N ILE A 129 33.29 1.93 -9.00
CA ILE A 129 32.79 3.30 -8.81
C ILE A 129 33.88 4.33 -9.12
N ASP A 130 35.12 4.07 -8.71
CA ASP A 130 36.25 4.99 -8.94
C ASP A 130 36.62 5.12 -10.42
N GLU A 131 36.30 4.10 -11.23
CA GLU A 131 36.46 4.09 -12.69
C GLU A 131 35.35 4.83 -13.46
N LEU A 132 34.25 5.22 -12.79
CA LEU A 132 33.15 5.93 -13.46
C LEU A 132 33.56 7.34 -13.90
N PRO A 133 33.04 7.83 -15.05
CA PRO A 133 33.22 9.22 -15.47
C PRO A 133 32.76 10.22 -14.40
N ALA A 134 33.42 11.38 -14.35
CA ALA A 134 33.04 12.46 -13.45
C ALA A 134 31.60 12.91 -13.72
N GLY A 135 30.74 12.87 -12.69
CA GLY A 135 29.30 13.16 -12.77
C GLY A 135 28.44 11.94 -12.46
N GLU A 136 28.81 10.75 -12.98
CA GLU A 136 28.05 9.50 -12.79
C GLU A 136 28.08 9.03 -11.32
N ALA A 137 29.14 9.36 -10.59
CA ALA A 137 29.26 9.05 -9.17
C ALA A 137 28.18 9.73 -8.30
N SER A 138 27.45 10.72 -8.82
CA SER A 138 26.34 11.41 -8.16
C SER A 138 24.96 10.92 -8.61
N ASP A 139 24.89 9.95 -9.51
CA ASP A 139 23.62 9.39 -10.01
C ASP A 139 22.74 8.91 -8.84
N PRO A 140 21.47 9.35 -8.76
CA PRO A 140 20.55 8.95 -7.70
C PRO A 140 20.31 7.43 -7.62
N GLY A 141 20.26 6.76 -8.77
CA GLY A 141 20.10 5.31 -8.86
C GLY A 141 21.31 4.57 -8.27
N LEU A 142 22.51 5.03 -8.56
CA LEU A 142 23.75 4.55 -7.95
C LEU A 142 23.74 4.78 -6.44
N GLN A 143 23.32 5.96 -5.96
CA GLN A 143 23.25 6.20 -4.51
C GLN A 143 22.25 5.26 -3.83
N ALA A 144 21.10 5.00 -4.44
CA ALA A 144 20.13 4.03 -3.91
C ALA A 144 20.70 2.61 -3.84
N ASP A 145 21.45 2.18 -4.86
CA ASP A 145 22.10 0.88 -4.88
C ASP A 145 23.23 0.77 -3.84
N ARG A 146 24.04 1.82 -3.69
CA ARG A 146 25.06 1.91 -2.64
C ARG A 146 24.43 1.92 -1.24
N PHE A 147 23.28 2.53 -1.07
CA PHE A 147 22.53 2.52 0.19
C PHE A 147 22.03 1.11 0.54
N GLU A 148 21.32 0.45 -0.38
CA GLU A 148 20.80 -0.90 -0.15
C GLU A 148 21.95 -1.91 0.05
N TRP A 149 23.06 -1.77 -0.68
CA TRP A 149 24.25 -2.59 -0.47
C TRP A 149 24.81 -2.44 0.96
N ARG A 150 24.94 -1.21 1.46
CA ARG A 150 25.41 -0.95 2.84
C ARG A 150 24.51 -1.60 3.88
N ILE A 151 23.19 -1.46 3.71
CA ILE A 151 22.20 -2.11 4.58
C ILE A 151 22.40 -3.63 4.57
N ARG A 152 22.53 -4.24 3.39
CA ARG A 152 22.70 -5.70 3.25
C ARG A 152 24.03 -6.23 3.77
N LYS A 153 25.05 -5.38 3.88
CA LYS A 153 26.37 -5.71 4.46
C LYS A 153 26.47 -5.39 5.95
N GLY A 154 25.42 -4.84 6.56
CA GLY A 154 25.41 -4.48 7.99
C GLY A 154 26.04 -3.13 8.30
N PHE A 155 26.36 -2.32 7.29
CA PHE A 155 26.90 -0.97 7.47
C PHE A 155 25.78 0.06 7.71
N GLN A 156 25.05 -0.14 8.80
CA GLN A 156 23.83 0.63 9.10
C GLN A 156 24.10 2.12 9.32
N GLU A 157 25.19 2.48 9.99
CA GLU A 157 25.52 3.89 10.25
C GLU A 157 25.86 4.67 8.98
N SER A 158 26.71 4.12 8.11
CA SER A 158 27.02 4.77 6.83
C SER A 158 25.83 4.76 5.86
N ALA A 159 24.89 3.82 6.01
CA ALA A 159 23.62 3.86 5.28
C ALA A 159 22.72 5.01 5.78
N LYS A 160 22.64 5.24 7.10
CA LYS A 160 21.91 6.38 7.69
C LYS A 160 22.51 7.72 7.25
N GLU A 161 23.84 7.84 7.21
CA GLU A 161 24.52 9.02 6.66
C GLU A 161 24.17 9.26 5.19
N LEU A 162 24.22 8.20 4.37
CA LEU A 162 23.93 8.32 2.95
C LEU A 162 22.47 8.71 2.68
N ILE A 163 21.49 8.07 3.32
CA ILE A 163 20.08 8.44 3.10
C ILE A 163 19.85 9.90 3.52
N LEU A 164 20.46 10.38 4.60
CA LEU A 164 20.37 11.78 5.01
C LEU A 164 21.01 12.72 3.98
N SER A 165 22.18 12.38 3.43
CA SER A 165 22.85 13.21 2.43
C SER A 165 22.07 13.29 1.12
N GLN A 166 21.36 12.22 0.73
CA GLN A 166 20.50 12.21 -0.47
C GLN A 166 19.14 12.87 -0.23
N SER A 167 18.70 12.99 1.02
CA SER A 167 17.39 13.55 1.39
C SER A 167 17.37 15.09 1.37
N VAL A 168 17.84 15.68 0.27
CA VAL A 168 17.84 17.13 0.04
C VAL A 168 16.80 17.57 -1.00
N SER A 169 16.41 16.67 -1.90
CA SER A 169 15.35 16.91 -2.90
C SER A 169 14.79 15.59 -3.44
N PRO A 170 13.60 15.58 -4.08
CA PRO A 170 13.12 14.39 -4.79
C PRO A 170 14.09 13.94 -5.88
N THR A 171 14.72 14.88 -6.59
CA THR A 171 15.70 14.60 -7.65
C THR A 171 16.95 13.89 -7.12
N ALA A 172 17.47 14.31 -5.96
CA ALA A 172 18.64 13.65 -5.34
C ALA A 172 18.33 12.22 -4.89
N LEU A 173 17.08 11.92 -4.53
CA LEU A 173 16.64 10.56 -4.22
C LEU A 173 16.35 9.72 -5.47
N GLY A 174 16.11 10.36 -6.63
CA GLY A 174 15.68 9.73 -7.87
C GLY A 174 14.24 9.21 -7.76
N GLN A 175 14.04 8.14 -7.01
CA GLN A 175 12.74 7.55 -6.69
C GLN A 175 12.53 7.51 -5.17
N PRO A 176 11.97 8.56 -4.53
CA PRO A 176 11.77 8.60 -3.07
C PRO A 176 11.07 7.36 -2.48
N SER A 177 10.10 6.79 -3.21
CA SER A 177 9.40 5.56 -2.82
C SER A 177 10.32 4.36 -2.63
N ALA A 178 11.36 4.20 -3.46
CA ALA A 178 12.30 3.09 -3.38
C ALA A 178 13.10 3.06 -2.04
N TRP A 179 13.26 4.22 -1.41
CA TRP A 179 13.95 4.35 -0.12
C TRP A 179 13.03 4.08 1.08
N SER A 180 11.71 4.11 0.89
CA SER A 180 10.74 4.37 1.95
C SER A 180 10.63 3.24 2.97
N ASN A 181 10.66 1.97 2.52
CA ASN A 181 10.65 0.83 3.44
C ASN A 181 11.87 0.85 4.38
N ARG A 182 13.08 1.00 3.83
CA ARG A 182 14.32 1.10 4.62
C ARG A 182 14.32 2.34 5.50
N ARG A 183 13.87 3.50 4.99
CA ARG A 183 13.75 4.75 5.74
C ARG A 183 12.89 4.57 6.99
N ARG A 184 11.72 3.95 6.85
CA ARG A 184 10.80 3.66 7.96
C ARG A 184 11.43 2.76 9.01
N ALA A 185 12.18 1.75 8.60
CA ALA A 185 12.91 0.87 9.52
C ALA A 185 14.04 1.61 10.25
N LEU A 186 14.87 2.34 9.51
CA LEU A 186 16.00 3.10 10.07
C LEU A 186 15.54 4.21 11.03
N ALA A 187 14.48 4.95 10.69
CA ALA A 187 13.94 5.97 11.56
C ALA A 187 13.41 5.38 12.88
N ARG A 188 12.76 4.21 12.83
CA ARG A 188 12.28 3.53 14.04
C ARG A 188 13.39 2.93 14.88
N ASP A 189 14.43 2.39 14.24
CA ASP A 189 15.63 1.94 14.93
C ASP A 189 16.33 3.12 15.64
N GLU A 190 16.60 4.21 14.90
CA GLU A 190 17.22 5.41 15.45
C GLU A 190 16.38 6.04 16.57
N MET A 191 15.04 6.02 16.45
CA MET A 191 14.14 6.48 17.51
C MET A 191 14.28 5.66 18.81
N ARG A 192 14.49 4.34 18.70
CA ARG A 192 14.50 3.43 19.86
C ARG A 192 15.89 3.34 20.50
N ASN A 193 16.93 3.36 19.67
CA ASN A 193 18.28 2.97 20.06
C ASN A 193 19.33 4.07 19.85
N GLY A 194 18.96 5.19 19.21
CA GLY A 194 19.90 6.24 18.80
C GLY A 194 19.42 7.65 19.16
N ASP A 195 19.67 8.61 18.26
CA ASP A 195 19.30 10.01 18.46
C ASP A 195 17.90 10.32 17.89
N PRO A 196 16.92 10.70 18.74
CA PRO A 196 15.59 11.06 18.27
C PRO A 196 15.55 12.24 17.28
N ALA A 197 16.51 13.16 17.32
CA ALA A 197 16.59 14.25 16.34
C ALA A 197 17.00 13.72 14.97
N ARG A 198 18.01 12.84 14.91
CA ARG A 198 18.41 12.16 13.68
C ARG A 198 17.29 11.26 13.16
N ALA A 199 16.59 10.54 14.03
CA ALA A 199 15.43 9.74 13.68
C ALA A 199 14.34 10.58 13.00
N TYR A 200 14.08 11.78 13.53
CA TYR A 200 13.13 12.72 12.94
C TYR A 200 13.58 13.19 11.56
N GLU A 201 14.87 13.47 11.36
CA GLU A 201 15.39 13.85 10.04
C GLU A 201 15.27 12.72 9.02
N ILE A 202 15.59 11.48 9.41
CA ILE A 202 15.44 10.30 8.55
C ILE A 202 13.96 10.14 8.17
N ALA A 203 13.04 10.27 9.13
CA ALA A 203 11.60 10.13 8.87
C ALA A 203 11.05 11.24 7.98
N SER A 204 11.29 12.51 8.32
CA SER A 204 10.60 13.67 7.74
C SER A 204 11.11 14.10 6.36
N LYS A 205 12.38 13.83 6.02
CA LYS A 205 12.96 14.20 4.72
C LYS A 205 12.71 13.12 3.66
N HIS A 206 11.46 12.65 3.55
CA HIS A 206 11.10 11.51 2.70
C HIS A 206 10.70 11.88 1.27
N PHE A 207 10.23 13.11 1.01
CA PHE A 207 9.83 13.59 -0.34
C PHE A 207 8.78 12.72 -1.04
N LEU A 208 7.88 12.14 -0.27
CA LEU A 208 6.69 11.45 -0.78
C LEU A 208 5.52 12.43 -0.72
N GLU A 209 4.55 12.25 -1.61
CA GLU A 209 3.35 13.08 -1.68
C GLU A 209 2.09 12.35 -1.22
N SER A 210 2.07 11.02 -1.30
CA SER A 210 0.90 10.20 -0.98
C SER A 210 1.28 8.73 -0.72
N GLY A 211 0.28 7.92 -0.36
CA GLY A 211 0.41 6.49 -0.16
C GLY A 211 0.69 6.08 1.28
N SER A 212 0.71 4.77 1.54
CA SER A 212 0.86 4.22 2.88
C SER A 212 2.18 4.60 3.54
N ASP A 213 3.26 4.66 2.75
CA ASP A 213 4.59 4.97 3.25
C ASP A 213 4.71 6.45 3.65
N PHE A 214 4.08 7.36 2.88
CA PHE A 214 3.90 8.76 3.24
C PHE A 214 3.16 8.89 4.56
N ALA A 215 1.98 8.27 4.66
CA ALA A 215 1.15 8.36 5.86
C ALA A 215 1.88 7.83 7.10
N ASP A 216 2.61 6.72 6.98
CA ASP A 216 3.38 6.17 8.10
C ASP A 216 4.58 7.03 8.50
N LEU A 217 5.30 7.61 7.53
CA LEU A 217 6.42 8.50 7.80
C LEU A 217 5.97 9.83 8.41
N GLU A 218 4.89 10.43 7.92
CA GLU A 218 4.29 11.62 8.50
C GLU A 218 3.82 11.35 9.94
N TRP A 219 3.14 10.22 10.19
CA TRP A 219 2.78 9.85 11.56
C TRP A 219 4.01 9.69 12.48
N LEU A 220 5.06 9.01 12.00
CA LEU A 220 6.29 8.80 12.76
C LEU A 220 7.02 10.13 13.04
N SER A 221 7.09 11.03 12.06
CA SER A 221 7.65 12.38 12.20
C SER A 221 6.88 13.19 13.23
N GLY A 222 5.55 13.14 13.22
CA GLY A 222 4.71 13.78 14.23
C GLY A 222 4.94 13.20 15.63
N TYR A 223 5.01 11.88 15.74
CA TYR A 223 5.28 11.19 17.01
C TYR A 223 6.65 11.58 17.58
N LEU A 224 7.70 11.58 16.76
CA LEU A 224 9.04 12.03 17.13
C LEU A 224 9.05 13.49 17.57
N ALA A 225 8.44 14.38 16.78
CA ALA A 225 8.35 15.81 17.07
C ALA A 225 7.64 16.07 18.42
N LEU A 226 6.54 15.38 18.70
CA LEU A 226 5.79 15.55 19.94
C LEU A 226 6.48 14.92 21.15
N ARG A 227 6.82 13.63 21.05
CA ARG A 227 7.22 12.83 22.21
C ARG A 227 8.67 13.05 22.61
N PHE A 228 9.55 13.23 21.63
CA PHE A 228 10.99 13.34 21.87
C PHE A 228 11.47 14.78 21.73
N LEU A 229 11.09 15.49 20.66
CA LEU A 229 11.61 16.84 20.40
C LEU A 229 10.83 17.95 21.11
N LYS A 230 9.67 17.64 21.71
CA LYS A 230 8.78 18.61 22.39
C LYS A 230 8.39 19.79 21.49
N LYS A 231 8.15 19.52 20.20
CA LYS A 231 7.72 20.50 19.19
C LYS A 231 6.27 20.20 18.78
N PRO A 232 5.27 20.54 19.62
CA PRO A 232 3.88 20.14 19.37
C PRO A 232 3.28 20.78 18.13
N LYS A 233 3.62 22.04 17.80
CA LYS A 233 3.16 22.70 16.56
C LYS A 233 3.64 21.97 15.30
N LEU A 234 4.90 21.54 15.29
CA LEU A 234 5.49 20.76 14.20
C LEU A 234 4.84 19.37 14.11
N ALA A 235 4.60 18.74 15.26
CA ALA A 235 3.91 17.46 15.32
C ALA A 235 2.49 17.54 14.74
N LEU A 236 1.75 18.60 15.06
CA LEU A 236 0.40 18.81 14.53
C LEU A 236 0.39 18.86 13.00
N THR A 237 1.32 19.59 12.38
CA THR A 237 1.45 19.64 10.91
C THR A 237 1.65 18.25 10.30
N HIS A 238 2.50 17.42 10.91
CA HIS A 238 2.70 16.05 10.47
C HIS A 238 1.45 15.17 10.66
N PHE A 239 0.75 15.30 11.79
CA PHE A 239 -0.47 14.53 12.05
C PHE A 239 -1.64 14.95 11.14
N GLN A 240 -1.70 16.21 10.70
CA GLN A 240 -2.68 16.68 9.71
C GLN A 240 -2.39 16.08 8.33
N LYS A 241 -1.13 16.11 7.87
CA LYS A 241 -0.74 15.42 6.63
C LYS A 241 -1.00 13.93 6.69
N HIS A 242 -0.79 13.30 7.84
CA HIS A 242 -1.15 11.90 8.05
C HIS A 242 -2.65 11.66 7.85
N ASP A 243 -3.48 12.52 8.43
CA ASP A 243 -4.95 12.47 8.34
C ASP A 243 -5.43 12.63 6.89
N ASP A 244 -4.89 13.63 6.18
CA ASP A 244 -5.23 13.92 4.78
C ASP A 244 -4.91 12.73 3.83
N ALA A 245 -4.00 11.85 4.23
CA ALA A 245 -3.56 10.70 3.43
C ALA A 245 -4.21 9.36 3.81
N VAL A 246 -5.14 9.34 4.78
CA VAL A 246 -5.75 8.09 5.27
C VAL A 246 -7.27 8.14 5.35
N GLU A 247 -7.89 7.03 4.96
CA GLU A 247 -9.36 6.89 4.98
C GLU A 247 -9.83 5.77 5.91
N SER A 248 -8.94 4.86 6.32
CA SER A 248 -9.36 3.72 7.15
C SER A 248 -9.72 4.18 8.57
N PRO A 249 -10.76 3.61 9.20
CA PRO A 249 -11.16 3.94 10.56
C PRO A 249 -10.02 3.86 11.59
N ILE A 250 -9.13 2.88 11.44
CA ILE A 250 -7.96 2.70 12.33
C ILE A 250 -7.02 3.91 12.23
N SER A 251 -6.72 4.34 11.01
CA SER A 251 -5.82 5.47 10.78
C SER A 251 -6.46 6.80 11.17
N GLN A 252 -7.75 7.00 10.88
CA GLN A 252 -8.46 8.23 11.25
C GLN A 252 -8.62 8.37 12.77
N GLY A 253 -8.93 7.28 13.49
CA GLY A 253 -8.89 7.26 14.95
C GLY A 253 -7.51 7.65 15.50
N ARG A 254 -6.44 7.15 14.87
CA ARG A 254 -5.05 7.51 15.22
C ARG A 254 -4.74 8.98 14.94
N ALA A 255 -5.18 9.52 13.81
CA ALA A 255 -4.97 10.92 13.46
C ALA A 255 -5.63 11.84 14.48
N GLY A 256 -6.93 11.67 14.74
CA GLY A 256 -7.67 12.50 15.69
C GLY A 256 -7.08 12.46 17.11
N TYR A 257 -6.71 11.28 17.60
CA TYR A 257 -6.03 11.15 18.90
C TYR A 257 -4.73 11.95 18.96
N TRP A 258 -3.83 11.76 17.98
CA TRP A 258 -2.50 12.38 18.03
C TRP A 258 -2.52 13.88 17.72
N GLN A 259 -3.44 14.35 16.87
CA GLN A 259 -3.71 15.79 16.70
C GLN A 259 -4.18 16.40 18.03
N GLY A 260 -5.13 15.77 18.72
CA GLY A 260 -5.59 16.21 20.04
C GLY A 260 -4.45 16.26 21.06
N ARG A 261 -3.58 15.24 21.10
CA ARG A 261 -2.39 15.23 21.98
C ARG A 261 -1.42 16.36 21.68
N ALA A 262 -1.26 16.75 20.41
CA ALA A 262 -0.40 17.87 20.02
C ALA A 262 -1.02 19.22 20.43
N LEU A 263 -2.32 19.41 20.20
CA LEU A 263 -3.08 20.61 20.59
C LEU A 263 -3.12 20.80 22.11
N GLU A 264 -3.35 19.72 22.86
CA GLU A 264 -3.29 19.72 24.32
C GLU A 264 -1.91 20.16 24.83
N ALA A 265 -0.83 19.68 24.21
CA ALA A 265 0.53 20.09 24.56
C ALA A 265 0.84 21.58 24.21
N MET A 266 0.01 22.22 23.38
CA MET A 266 0.06 23.67 23.11
C MET A 266 -0.84 24.49 24.03
N GLY A 267 -1.62 23.84 24.90
CA GLY A 267 -2.61 24.50 25.76
C GLY A 267 -3.91 24.88 25.06
N ASP A 268 -4.15 24.38 23.84
CA ASP A 268 -5.36 24.65 23.06
C ASP A 268 -6.43 23.59 23.34
N ALA A 269 -7.09 23.71 24.50
CA ALA A 269 -8.02 22.70 25.00
C ALA A 269 -9.27 22.54 24.10
N ASP A 270 -9.78 23.63 23.53
CA ASP A 270 -10.97 23.61 22.69
C ASP A 270 -10.72 22.88 21.37
N GLU A 271 -9.61 23.19 20.69
CA GLU A 271 -9.24 22.48 19.47
C GLU A 271 -8.82 21.03 19.76
N ALA A 272 -8.16 20.77 20.90
CA ALA A 272 -7.83 19.41 21.31
C ALA A 272 -9.10 18.56 21.48
N ALA A 273 -10.13 19.09 22.15
CA ALA A 273 -11.43 18.42 22.32
C ALA A 273 -12.10 18.12 20.97
N LYS A 274 -12.04 19.06 20.01
CA LYS A 274 -12.56 18.82 18.65
C LYS A 274 -11.80 17.70 17.94
N ALA A 275 -10.47 17.68 18.01
CA ALA A 275 -9.66 16.64 17.40
C ALA A 275 -9.92 15.26 18.02
N TYR A 276 -10.05 15.19 19.35
CA TYR A 276 -10.47 13.96 20.03
C TYR A 276 -11.86 13.50 19.60
N ALA A 277 -12.83 14.42 19.49
CA ALA A 277 -14.16 14.09 19.02
C ALA A 277 -14.16 13.53 17.58
N GLN A 278 -13.28 14.01 16.69
CA GLN A 278 -13.11 13.40 15.36
C GLN A 278 -12.54 11.98 15.46
N GLY A 279 -11.49 11.76 16.26
CA GLY A 279 -10.94 10.42 16.48
C GLY A 279 -11.93 9.45 17.13
N ALA A 280 -12.77 9.96 18.03
CA ALA A 280 -13.80 9.21 18.77
C ALA A 280 -14.97 8.75 17.88
N LYS A 281 -15.04 9.17 16.61
CA LYS A 281 -15.97 8.56 15.63
C LYS A 281 -15.57 7.14 15.24
N PHE A 282 -14.33 6.74 15.54
CA PHE A 282 -13.75 5.46 15.12
C PHE A 282 -13.41 4.56 16.31
N GLN A 283 -14.33 4.44 17.26
CA GLN A 283 -14.16 3.69 18.51
C GLN A 283 -13.97 2.17 18.32
N SER A 284 -14.17 1.64 17.12
CA SER A 284 -13.75 0.27 16.77
C SER A 284 -12.22 0.10 16.71
N SER A 285 -11.45 1.20 16.80
CA SER A 285 -9.99 1.21 16.78
C SER A 285 -9.40 1.60 18.14
N PHE A 286 -8.20 1.10 18.42
CA PHE A 286 -7.48 1.40 19.67
C PHE A 286 -7.34 2.91 19.94
N TYR A 287 -6.91 3.67 18.93
CA TYR A 287 -6.76 5.12 19.09
C TYR A 287 -8.09 5.87 19.09
N GLY A 288 -9.13 5.35 18.44
CA GLY A 288 -10.48 5.90 18.57
C GLY A 288 -11.01 5.78 20.00
N LEU A 289 -10.78 4.65 20.67
CA LEU A 289 -11.09 4.48 22.10
C LEU A 289 -10.30 5.46 22.97
N LEU A 290 -9.00 5.61 22.74
CA LEU A 290 -8.19 6.58 23.48
C LEU A 290 -8.60 8.03 23.21
N ALA A 291 -9.05 8.34 21.99
CA ALA A 291 -9.60 9.65 21.65
C ALA A 291 -10.92 9.90 22.38
N ALA A 292 -11.81 8.90 22.43
CA ALA A 292 -13.06 8.99 23.17
C ALA A 292 -12.81 9.21 24.66
N GLU A 293 -11.94 8.41 25.28
CA GLU A 293 -11.53 8.56 26.68
C GLU A 293 -10.96 9.96 26.94
N ARG A 294 -9.99 10.41 26.12
CA ARG A 294 -9.30 11.68 26.35
C ARG A 294 -10.19 12.89 26.08
N GLY A 295 -11.10 12.78 25.11
CA GLY A 295 -12.09 13.81 24.78
C GLY A 295 -13.36 13.75 25.63
N ASN A 296 -13.46 12.83 26.58
CA ASN A 296 -14.66 12.58 27.38
C ASN A 296 -15.92 12.34 26.51
N VAL A 297 -15.75 11.63 25.40
CA VAL A 297 -16.84 11.19 24.51
C VAL A 297 -17.33 9.83 25.01
N PRO A 298 -18.65 9.66 25.23
CA PRO A 298 -19.21 8.37 25.64
C PRO A 298 -18.90 7.25 24.66
N PHE A 299 -18.88 6.02 25.18
CA PHE A 299 -18.73 4.83 24.35
C PHE A 299 -19.88 4.73 23.33
N ASP A 300 -19.56 4.41 22.09
CA ASP A 300 -20.54 4.20 21.03
C ASP A 300 -21.29 2.87 21.24
N LEU A 301 -22.53 2.95 21.72
CA LEU A 301 -23.37 1.80 22.00
C LEU A 301 -23.75 1.00 20.74
N GLU A 302 -23.61 1.55 19.53
CA GLU A 302 -23.82 0.78 18.30
C GLU A 302 -22.78 -0.35 18.15
N LEU A 303 -21.62 -0.21 18.77
CA LEU A 303 -20.57 -1.24 18.81
C LEU A 303 -20.95 -2.45 19.68
N ALA A 304 -22.06 -2.41 20.44
CA ALA A 304 -22.60 -3.57 21.14
C ALA A 304 -23.01 -4.70 20.17
N GLY A 305 -23.26 -4.37 18.89
CA GLY A 305 -23.53 -5.38 17.86
C GLY A 305 -24.92 -6.00 17.99
N GLU A 306 -25.95 -5.15 18.02
CA GLU A 306 -27.34 -5.61 17.98
C GLU A 306 -27.61 -6.39 16.67
N PRO A 307 -28.33 -7.52 16.74
CA PRO A 307 -28.75 -8.25 15.54
C PRO A 307 -29.60 -7.38 14.60
N PRO A 308 -29.53 -7.61 13.28
CA PRO A 308 -30.41 -6.94 12.33
C PRO A 308 -31.89 -7.15 12.68
N LYS A 309 -32.71 -6.11 12.49
CA LYS A 309 -34.16 -6.18 12.75
C LYS A 309 -34.89 -7.18 11.83
N GLN A 310 -34.35 -7.39 10.62
CA GLN A 310 -34.89 -8.33 9.64
C GLN A 310 -34.20 -9.68 9.78
N ASP A 311 -34.96 -10.78 9.68
CA ASP A 311 -34.40 -12.12 9.56
C ASP A 311 -33.84 -12.33 8.15
N TRP A 312 -32.54 -12.65 8.07
CA TRP A 312 -31.84 -12.94 6.82
C TRP A 312 -32.48 -14.09 6.04
N ARG A 313 -33.14 -15.04 6.72
CA ARG A 313 -33.82 -16.19 6.08
C ARG A 313 -34.99 -15.77 5.19
N THR A 314 -35.57 -14.60 5.47
CA THR A 314 -36.73 -14.06 4.75
C THR A 314 -36.38 -12.87 3.86
N SER A 315 -35.11 -12.45 3.83
CA SER A 315 -34.67 -11.31 3.03
C SER A 315 -34.33 -11.73 1.59
N PRO A 316 -34.35 -10.78 0.64
CA PRO A 316 -33.90 -11.02 -0.74
C PRO A 316 -32.47 -11.56 -0.83
N LEU A 317 -31.60 -11.23 0.15
CA LEU A 317 -30.23 -11.72 0.21
C LEU A 317 -30.16 -13.26 0.20
N SER A 318 -31.09 -13.94 0.87
CA SER A 318 -31.14 -15.41 0.91
C SER A 318 -31.32 -16.07 -0.46
N GLN A 319 -31.84 -15.32 -1.43
CA GLN A 319 -32.08 -15.78 -2.80
C GLN A 319 -30.91 -15.46 -3.74
N ALA A 320 -29.91 -14.70 -3.30
CA ALA A 320 -28.76 -14.36 -4.13
C ALA A 320 -27.92 -15.61 -4.43
N PRO A 321 -27.52 -15.87 -5.70
CA PRO A 321 -26.74 -17.06 -6.04
C PRO A 321 -25.42 -17.19 -5.25
N LEU A 322 -24.72 -16.08 -5.01
CA LEU A 322 -23.49 -16.06 -4.21
C LEU A 322 -23.76 -16.39 -2.74
N PHE A 323 -24.90 -15.96 -2.20
CA PHE A 323 -25.31 -16.30 -0.84
C PHE A 323 -25.55 -17.81 -0.73
N GLN A 324 -26.37 -18.36 -1.63
CA GLN A 324 -26.70 -19.78 -1.66
C GLN A 324 -25.46 -20.66 -1.86
N ALA A 325 -24.57 -20.28 -2.77
CA ALA A 325 -23.31 -20.99 -2.99
C ALA A 325 -22.45 -21.01 -1.72
N GLY A 326 -22.25 -19.85 -1.07
CA GLY A 326 -21.51 -19.80 0.18
C GLY A 326 -22.18 -20.58 1.31
N MET A 327 -23.52 -20.62 1.33
CA MET A 327 -24.27 -21.42 2.30
C MET A 327 -24.02 -22.92 2.12
N LEU A 328 -24.10 -23.41 0.88
CA LEU A 328 -23.85 -24.81 0.54
C LEU A 328 -22.40 -25.22 0.85
N LEU A 329 -21.43 -24.37 0.53
CA LEU A 329 -20.01 -24.60 0.82
C LEU A 329 -19.75 -24.68 2.32
N GLN A 330 -20.32 -23.77 3.11
CA GLN A 330 -20.20 -23.81 4.57
C GLN A 330 -20.84 -25.08 5.14
N ALA A 331 -22.00 -25.49 4.62
CA ALA A 331 -22.72 -26.67 5.07
C ALA A 331 -21.97 -27.97 4.70
N SER A 332 -21.23 -27.98 3.59
CA SER A 332 -20.39 -29.12 3.19
C SER A 332 -19.04 -29.18 3.91
N GLY A 333 -18.69 -28.18 4.72
CA GLY A 333 -17.41 -28.09 5.43
C GLY A 333 -16.27 -27.46 4.61
N GLU A 334 -16.54 -26.95 3.40
CA GLU A 334 -15.57 -26.27 2.53
C GLU A 334 -15.37 -24.81 2.95
N LEU A 335 -14.91 -24.60 4.19
CA LEU A 335 -14.92 -23.29 4.86
C LEU A 335 -14.07 -22.23 4.17
N ASP A 336 -12.86 -22.56 3.72
CA ASP A 336 -11.99 -21.63 2.98
C ASP A 336 -12.66 -21.14 1.69
N THR A 337 -13.38 -22.02 1.02
CA THR A 337 -14.08 -21.68 -0.21
C THR A 337 -15.35 -20.88 0.10
N ALA A 338 -16.07 -21.23 1.17
CA ALA A 338 -17.20 -20.44 1.66
C ALA A 338 -16.78 -19.00 2.02
N GLU A 339 -15.65 -18.84 2.70
CA GLU A 339 -15.08 -17.53 3.06
C GLU A 339 -14.83 -16.67 1.82
N ARG A 340 -14.21 -17.23 0.76
CA ARG A 340 -13.97 -16.51 -0.50
C ARG A 340 -15.27 -16.00 -1.13
N PHE A 341 -16.32 -16.81 -1.12
CA PHE A 341 -17.63 -16.43 -1.68
C PHE A 341 -18.32 -15.36 -0.84
N TRP A 342 -18.40 -15.54 0.47
CA TRP A 342 -19.07 -14.59 1.36
C TRP A 342 -18.32 -13.27 1.50
N THR A 343 -16.99 -13.28 1.54
CA THR A 343 -16.21 -12.02 1.51
C THR A 343 -16.30 -11.32 0.15
N HIS A 344 -16.36 -12.07 -0.95
CA HIS A 344 -16.64 -11.47 -2.26
C HIS A 344 -18.01 -10.79 -2.30
N LEU A 345 -19.06 -11.48 -1.83
CA LEU A 345 -20.41 -10.95 -1.72
C LEU A 345 -20.46 -9.74 -0.79
N ALA A 346 -19.91 -9.83 0.42
CA ALA A 346 -19.85 -8.73 1.41
C ALA A 346 -19.24 -7.45 0.81
N GLY A 347 -18.24 -7.60 -0.06
CA GLY A 347 -17.62 -6.47 -0.76
C GLY A 347 -18.57 -5.68 -1.67
N GLN A 348 -19.72 -6.26 -2.06
CA GLN A 348 -20.71 -5.67 -2.96
C GLN A 348 -21.96 -5.14 -2.23
N LEU A 349 -22.18 -5.56 -0.98
CA LEU A 349 -23.41 -5.26 -0.25
C LEU A 349 -23.40 -3.85 0.37
N VAL A 350 -24.60 -3.30 0.57
CA VAL A 350 -24.81 -2.13 1.46
C VAL A 350 -24.79 -2.58 2.93
N ALA A 351 -24.72 -1.63 3.87
CA ALA A 351 -24.55 -1.93 5.30
C ALA A 351 -25.61 -2.89 5.87
N ASP A 352 -26.88 -2.69 5.51
CA ASP A 352 -28.00 -3.50 5.99
C ASP A 352 -27.88 -4.97 5.51
N ASP A 353 -27.70 -5.19 4.21
CA ASP A 353 -27.54 -6.53 3.65
C ASP A 353 -26.25 -7.21 4.13
N ALA A 354 -25.17 -6.45 4.30
CA ALA A 354 -23.92 -6.98 4.84
C ALA A 354 -24.09 -7.42 6.30
N SER A 355 -24.90 -6.71 7.09
CA SER A 355 -25.27 -7.10 8.45
C SER A 355 -26.09 -8.39 8.45
N LEU A 356 -27.01 -8.57 7.49
CA LEU A 356 -27.75 -9.83 7.31
C LEU A 356 -26.82 -11.00 6.95
N LEU A 357 -25.86 -10.80 6.05
CA LEU A 357 -24.86 -11.82 5.70
C LEU A 357 -24.01 -12.21 6.93
N GLY A 358 -23.56 -11.21 7.70
CA GLY A 358 -22.84 -11.43 8.94
C GLY A 358 -23.65 -12.19 9.99
N GLN A 359 -24.94 -11.83 10.15
CA GLN A 359 -25.85 -12.54 11.03
C GLN A 359 -26.07 -13.99 10.60
N ALA A 360 -26.15 -14.27 9.29
CA ALA A 360 -26.21 -15.63 8.79
C ALA A 360 -25.00 -16.47 9.22
N ALA A 361 -23.79 -15.91 9.13
CA ALA A 361 -22.56 -16.57 9.59
C ALA A 361 -22.56 -16.85 11.11
N ILE A 362 -23.06 -15.90 11.92
CA ILE A 362 -23.22 -16.09 13.37
C ILE A 362 -24.22 -17.22 13.67
N ASP A 363 -25.40 -17.18 13.05
CA ASP A 363 -26.48 -18.15 13.28
C ASP A 363 -26.08 -19.59 12.94
N VAL A 364 -25.24 -19.79 11.91
CA VAL A 364 -24.74 -21.12 11.54
C VAL A 364 -23.48 -21.54 12.30
N GLY A 365 -23.13 -20.81 13.37
CA GLY A 365 -22.03 -21.14 14.26
C GLY A 365 -20.65 -20.96 13.64
N ARG A 366 -20.48 -19.99 12.73
CA ARG A 366 -19.21 -19.69 12.04
C ARG A 366 -18.72 -18.27 12.36
N PRO A 367 -18.26 -18.03 13.61
CA PRO A 367 -17.75 -16.72 14.03
C PRO A 367 -16.53 -16.25 13.21
N HIS A 368 -15.68 -17.18 12.75
CA HIS A 368 -14.58 -16.83 11.84
C HIS A 368 -15.08 -16.18 10.54
N LEU A 369 -16.06 -16.81 9.87
CA LEU A 369 -16.66 -16.26 8.66
C LEU A 369 -17.32 -14.90 8.93
N ALA A 370 -17.97 -14.74 10.08
CA ALA A 370 -18.55 -13.45 10.49
C ALA A 370 -17.47 -12.36 10.62
N VAL A 371 -16.34 -12.65 11.27
CA VAL A 371 -15.20 -11.71 11.38
C VAL A 371 -14.69 -11.32 9.99
N MET A 372 -14.55 -12.28 9.08
CA MET A 372 -14.05 -12.01 7.72
C MET A 372 -15.02 -11.15 6.90
N ILE A 373 -16.33 -11.39 7.03
CA ILE A 373 -17.37 -10.52 6.46
C ILE A 373 -17.25 -9.10 7.04
N GLY A 374 -17.20 -8.97 8.37
CA GLY A 374 -17.09 -7.68 9.05
C GLY A 374 -15.83 -6.90 8.64
N LYS A 375 -14.67 -7.55 8.60
CA LYS A 375 -13.40 -6.95 8.14
C LYS A 375 -13.48 -6.50 6.69
N ARG A 376 -14.10 -7.30 5.82
CA ARG A 376 -14.25 -6.95 4.41
C ARG A 376 -15.13 -5.72 4.20
N VAL A 377 -16.17 -5.55 5.01
CA VAL A 377 -17.06 -4.39 4.98
C VAL A 377 -16.37 -3.15 5.58
N ALA A 378 -15.61 -3.33 6.67
CA ALA A 378 -14.80 -2.28 7.29
C ALA A 378 -13.74 -1.68 6.37
N GLN A 379 -13.24 -2.43 5.37
CA GLN A 379 -12.35 -1.89 4.33
C GLN A 379 -12.99 -0.78 3.49
N ARG A 380 -14.32 -0.70 3.47
CA ARG A 380 -15.09 0.36 2.79
C ARG A 380 -15.53 1.48 3.75
N GLY A 381 -15.00 1.51 4.98
CA GLY A 381 -15.39 2.50 6.00
C GLY A 381 -16.75 2.24 6.65
N ILE A 382 -17.32 1.04 6.46
CA ILE A 382 -18.62 0.65 7.04
C ILE A 382 -18.37 -0.34 8.18
N THR A 383 -18.84 -0.04 9.38
CA THR A 383 -18.72 -0.94 10.53
C THR A 383 -20.04 -1.67 10.75
N ILE A 384 -20.00 -3.01 10.71
CA ILE A 384 -21.13 -3.87 11.08
C ILE A 384 -20.74 -4.63 12.36
N ALA A 385 -21.08 -4.05 13.51
CA ALA A 385 -20.47 -4.40 14.79
C ALA A 385 -20.67 -5.88 15.20
N ALA A 386 -21.88 -6.42 15.06
CA ALA A 386 -22.21 -7.80 15.46
C ALA A 386 -21.29 -8.84 14.80
N PRO A 387 -21.16 -8.90 13.46
CA PRO A 387 -20.21 -9.82 12.82
C PRO A 387 -18.75 -9.39 12.95
N TYR A 388 -18.46 -8.12 13.24
CA TYR A 388 -17.08 -7.67 13.44
C TYR A 388 -16.50 -8.10 14.81
N TYR A 389 -17.37 -8.26 15.82
CA TYR A 389 -17.05 -8.75 17.16
C TYR A 389 -17.99 -9.90 17.58
N PRO A 390 -18.04 -11.01 16.82
CA PRO A 390 -19.01 -12.07 17.08
C PRO A 390 -18.65 -12.80 18.37
N LEU A 391 -19.67 -13.20 19.14
CA LEU A 391 -19.46 -14.03 20.31
C LEU A 391 -19.08 -15.46 19.89
N HIS A 392 -18.06 -16.00 20.56
CA HIS A 392 -17.66 -17.40 20.42
C HIS A 392 -18.08 -18.19 21.66
N SER A 393 -18.36 -19.48 21.50
CA SER A 393 -18.69 -20.39 22.61
C SER A 393 -17.59 -20.48 23.69
N ALA A 394 -16.38 -20.01 23.37
CA ALA A 394 -15.24 -19.92 24.27
C ALA A 394 -15.52 -19.02 25.49
N ILE A 395 -16.49 -18.11 25.39
CA ILE A 395 -16.95 -17.29 26.52
C ILE A 395 -17.50 -18.14 27.69
N LYS A 396 -17.89 -19.39 27.43
CA LYS A 396 -18.42 -20.32 28.43
C LYS A 396 -17.32 -21.15 29.11
N LEU A 397 -16.07 -21.01 28.69
CA LEU A 397 -14.96 -21.74 29.31
C LEU A 397 -14.65 -21.13 30.67
N ASP A 398 -14.49 -21.99 31.67
CA ASP A 398 -14.06 -21.58 33.01
C ASP A 398 -12.52 -21.47 33.03
N LEU A 399 -12.02 -20.27 32.74
CA LEU A 399 -10.60 -19.96 32.67
C LEU A 399 -10.24 -18.88 33.69
N ASN A 400 -8.96 -18.84 34.10
CA ASN A 400 -8.43 -17.81 35.02
C ASN A 400 -8.23 -16.43 34.34
N MET A 401 -9.07 -16.08 33.37
CA MET A 401 -9.02 -14.84 32.60
C MET A 401 -10.44 -14.40 32.29
N SER A 402 -10.68 -13.08 32.25
CA SER A 402 -12.02 -12.59 31.96
C SER A 402 -12.50 -13.02 30.56
N PRO A 403 -13.78 -13.37 30.38
CA PRO A 403 -14.25 -13.93 29.12
C PRO A 403 -14.04 -13.01 27.92
N GLU A 404 -14.19 -11.69 28.11
CA GLU A 404 -13.92 -10.70 27.06
C GLU A 404 -12.45 -10.67 26.62
N MET A 405 -11.51 -10.89 27.55
CA MET A 405 -10.08 -10.97 27.21
C MET A 405 -9.75 -12.29 26.49
N VAL A 406 -10.36 -13.40 26.90
CA VAL A 406 -10.25 -14.69 26.20
C VAL A 406 -10.71 -14.55 24.75
N LEU A 407 -11.87 -13.92 24.52
CA LEU A 407 -12.38 -13.68 23.17
C LEU A 407 -11.49 -12.71 22.38
N ALA A 408 -10.99 -11.64 23.01
CA ALA A 408 -10.11 -10.68 22.34
C ALA A 408 -8.82 -11.35 21.85
N ILE A 409 -8.20 -12.22 22.67
CA ILE A 409 -7.01 -12.98 22.30
C ILE A 409 -7.34 -13.98 21.19
N ALA A 410 -8.39 -14.80 21.35
CA ALA A 410 -8.78 -15.79 20.34
C ALA A 410 -9.08 -15.15 18.97
N ARG A 411 -9.77 -14.00 18.97
CA ARG A 411 -10.00 -13.21 17.76
C ARG A 411 -8.70 -12.69 17.15
N ARG A 412 -7.73 -12.28 17.98
CA ARG A 412 -6.48 -11.68 17.50
C ARG A 412 -5.52 -12.73 16.92
N GLU A 413 -5.45 -13.91 17.54
CA GLU A 413 -4.51 -14.96 17.16
C GLU A 413 -4.99 -15.74 15.92
N SER A 414 -6.27 -16.12 15.86
CA SER A 414 -6.78 -16.96 14.77
C SER A 414 -8.08 -16.49 14.16
N GLU A 415 -8.63 -15.36 14.61
CA GLU A 415 -9.95 -14.89 14.15
C GLU A 415 -11.03 -15.96 14.36
N PHE A 416 -10.86 -16.78 15.41
CA PHE A 416 -11.68 -17.95 15.75
C PHE A 416 -11.60 -19.13 14.76
N ASP A 417 -10.61 -19.16 13.88
CA ASP A 417 -10.28 -20.34 13.08
C ASP A 417 -9.47 -21.34 13.95
N PRO A 418 -9.95 -22.58 14.16
CA PRO A 418 -9.18 -23.59 14.89
C PRO A 418 -8.04 -24.22 14.06
N GLY A 419 -7.93 -23.94 12.76
CA GLY A 419 -6.94 -24.53 11.85
C GLY A 419 -5.64 -23.76 11.66
N VAL A 420 -5.51 -22.57 12.28
CA VAL A 420 -4.33 -21.68 12.21
C VAL A 420 -3.19 -22.11 13.12
#